data_AF-M4ZQH3-F1
#
_entry.id   AF-M4ZQH3-F1
#
_cell.length_a   1.000
_cell.length_b   1.000
_cell.length_c   1.000
_cell.angle_alpha   90.00
_cell.angle_beta   90.00
_cell.angle_gamma   90.00
#
_symmetry.space_group_name_H-M   'P 1'
#
loop_
_entity.id
_entity.type
_entity.pdbx_description
1 polymer ?
#
loop_
_entity_poly.entity_id
_entity_poly.type
_entity_poly.pdbx_seq_one_letter_code
_entity_poly.pdbx_strand_id
1 'polypeptide(L)'
;MIVIVTGPWALPRTRIARLAAGQAGGVEVVDGEQLGFALMEFRDDLPDNFQEDAVWEGLFTSLCVHTARRGGGTGVLAPMNVHSSERLSRIRSDIASHGEVVRVVGLRSSRDHCERLADSYTFFERESEDYRRVRDWQLGRLDEYLEFVEDPKAPVDHWIDLAPDAPAERVASSIAQAVTRLAAAEVDR
;
A
#
# COMPACT_ATOMS: atom_id res chain seq x y z
N MET A 1 -15.82 -4.71 1.33
CA MET A 1 -14.51 -4.96 1.97
C MET A 1 -13.44 -4.11 1.29
N ILE A 2 -12.59 -3.44 2.06
CA ILE A 2 -11.42 -2.71 1.59
C ILE A 2 -10.18 -3.46 2.09
N VAL A 3 -9.28 -3.83 1.17
CA VAL A 3 -8.02 -4.50 1.48
C VAL A 3 -6.87 -3.54 1.21
N ILE A 4 -6.23 -3.10 2.28
CA ILE A 4 -4.98 -2.33 2.22
C ILE A 4 -3.86 -3.30 1.84
N VAL A 5 -3.06 -2.95 0.84
CA VAL A 5 -1.81 -3.68 0.52
C VAL A 5 -0.64 -2.77 0.82
N THR A 6 0.11 -3.10 1.88
CA THR A 6 1.29 -2.34 2.30
C THR A 6 2.58 -3.14 2.09
N GLY A 7 3.70 -2.46 1.88
CA GLY A 7 4.99 -3.08 1.65
C GLY A 7 6.09 -2.04 1.46
N PRO A 8 7.32 -2.48 1.15
CA PRO A 8 8.44 -1.56 0.98
C PRO A 8 8.21 -0.62 -0.20
N TRP A 9 8.87 0.54 -0.16
CA TRP A 9 8.85 1.56 -1.21
C TRP A 9 9.36 1.03 -2.56
N ALA A 10 9.15 1.83 -3.61
CA ALA A 10 9.62 1.59 -4.98
C ALA A 10 9.17 0.27 -5.66
N LEU A 11 8.44 -0.60 -4.97
CA LEU A 11 7.70 -1.68 -5.62
C LEU A 11 6.69 -1.11 -6.62
N PRO A 12 6.47 -1.76 -7.78
CA PRO A 12 5.44 -1.38 -8.74
C PRO A 12 4.04 -1.80 -8.22
N ARG A 13 3.66 -1.32 -7.03
CA ARG A 13 2.49 -1.76 -6.25
C ARG A 13 1.20 -1.59 -7.03
N THR A 14 1.01 -0.48 -7.74
CA THR A 14 -0.18 -0.27 -8.57
C THR A 14 -0.29 -1.31 -9.69
N ARG A 15 0.82 -1.65 -10.37
CA ARG A 15 0.82 -2.72 -11.39
C ARG A 15 0.50 -4.07 -10.75
N ILE A 16 1.16 -4.40 -9.63
CA ILE A 16 0.93 -5.64 -8.89
C ILE A 16 -0.54 -5.74 -8.42
N ALA A 17 -1.10 -4.65 -7.90
CA ALA A 17 -2.48 -4.57 -7.43
C ALA A 17 -3.48 -4.77 -8.59
N ARG A 18 -3.23 -4.17 -9.76
CA ARG A 18 -4.06 -4.38 -10.96
C ARG A 18 -4.03 -5.83 -11.43
N LEU A 19 -2.86 -6.46 -11.43
CA LEU A 19 -2.73 -7.90 -11.73
C LEU A 19 -3.49 -8.76 -10.70
N ALA A 20 -3.33 -8.47 -9.41
CA ALA A 20 -3.98 -9.20 -8.34
C ALA A 20 -5.52 -9.06 -8.38
N ALA A 21 -6.03 -7.85 -8.64
CA ALA A 21 -7.45 -7.59 -8.78
C ALA A 21 -8.06 -8.37 -9.96
N GLY A 22 -7.35 -8.43 -11.10
CA GLY A 22 -7.76 -9.24 -12.25
C GLY A 22 -7.83 -10.74 -11.96
N GLN A 23 -7.00 -11.23 -11.05
CA GLN A 23 -6.96 -12.64 -10.63
C GLN A 23 -7.99 -12.97 -9.54
N ALA A 24 -8.19 -12.08 -8.56
CA ALA A 24 -9.14 -12.28 -7.47
C ALA A 24 -10.59 -12.16 -7.95
N GLY A 25 -10.84 -11.27 -8.92
CA GLY A 25 -12.18 -10.96 -9.41
C GLY A 25 -13.01 -10.17 -8.39
N GLY A 26 -13.94 -9.33 -8.87
CA GLY A 26 -14.86 -8.58 -7.99
C GLY A 26 -14.19 -7.57 -7.06
N VAL A 27 -12.97 -7.11 -7.40
CA VAL A 27 -12.21 -6.11 -6.65
C VAL A 27 -11.72 -5.02 -7.60
N GLU A 28 -11.84 -3.76 -7.19
CA GLU A 28 -11.33 -2.60 -7.91
C GLU A 28 -10.08 -2.02 -7.22
N VAL A 29 -9.12 -1.54 -8.00
CA VAL A 29 -7.89 -0.94 -7.46
C VAL A 29 -8.07 0.57 -7.30
N VAL A 30 -7.75 1.08 -6.11
CA VAL A 30 -7.66 2.52 -5.86
C VAL A 30 -6.19 2.93 -5.82
N ASP A 31 -5.79 3.71 -6.83
CA ASP A 31 -4.40 4.15 -7.01
C ASP A 31 -4.14 5.49 -6.29
N GLY A 32 -3.56 5.40 -5.09
CA GLY A 32 -3.26 6.57 -4.28
C GLY A 32 -2.11 7.43 -4.81
N GLU A 33 -1.28 6.91 -5.72
CA GLU A 33 -0.16 7.68 -6.29
C GLU A 33 -0.67 8.79 -7.21
N GLN A 34 -1.69 8.53 -8.02
CA GLN A 34 -2.31 9.55 -8.88
C GLN A 34 -2.96 10.68 -8.08
N LEU A 35 -3.52 10.36 -6.92
CA LEU A 35 -4.03 11.37 -5.99
C LEU A 35 -2.90 12.24 -5.43
N GLY A 36 -1.75 11.64 -5.12
CA GLY A 36 -0.55 12.36 -4.71
C GLY A 36 -0.08 13.34 -5.77
N PHE A 37 0.05 12.87 -7.01
CA PHE A 37 0.43 13.74 -8.14
C PHE A 37 -0.55 14.89 -8.35
N ALA A 38 -1.85 14.63 -8.25
CA ALA A 38 -2.85 15.69 -8.34
C ALA A 38 -2.71 16.72 -7.20
N LEU A 39 -2.36 16.31 -5.99
CA LEU A 39 -2.12 17.26 -4.88
C LEU A 39 -0.87 18.11 -5.10
N MET A 40 0.19 17.54 -5.68
CA MET A 40 1.43 18.25 -5.99
C MET A 40 1.23 19.41 -6.97
N GLU A 41 0.18 19.37 -7.81
CA GLU A 41 -0.15 20.49 -8.73
C GLU A 41 -0.69 21.73 -8.01
N PHE A 42 -1.13 21.60 -6.75
CA PHE A 42 -1.80 22.69 -6.01
C PHE A 42 -1.15 23.00 -4.65
N ARG A 43 -0.15 22.23 -4.24
CA ARG A 43 0.52 22.34 -2.93
C ARG A 43 2.03 22.13 -3.06
N ASP A 44 2.78 23.10 -2.56
CA ASP A 44 4.24 23.05 -2.50
C ASP A 44 4.77 22.65 -1.11
N ASP A 45 3.87 22.46 -0.13
CA ASP A 45 4.18 22.17 1.28
C ASP A 45 4.04 20.69 1.64
N LEU A 46 3.98 19.80 0.65
CA LEU A 46 3.83 18.37 0.88
C LEU A 46 5.12 17.75 1.45
N PRO A 47 4.98 16.75 2.34
CA PRO A 47 6.12 15.98 2.83
C PRO A 47 6.81 15.20 1.71
N ASP A 48 8.04 14.74 1.98
CA ASP A 48 8.84 13.99 1.00
C ASP A 48 8.11 12.77 0.43
N ASN A 49 7.34 12.10 1.28
CA ASN A 49 6.33 11.16 0.87
C ASN A 49 4.95 11.78 1.10
N PHE A 50 4.30 12.26 0.04
CA PHE A 50 2.94 12.85 0.09
C PHE A 50 1.91 11.96 0.78
N GLN A 51 2.13 10.64 0.87
CA GLN A 51 1.21 9.74 1.56
C GLN A 51 1.16 9.98 3.08
N GLU A 52 2.17 10.65 3.65
CA GLU A 52 2.20 11.06 5.06
C GLU A 52 1.37 12.33 5.33
N ASP A 53 0.87 13.01 4.28
CA ASP A 53 0.02 14.19 4.43
C ASP A 53 -1.42 13.79 4.80
N ALA A 54 -1.98 14.45 5.82
CA ALA A 54 -3.32 14.13 6.33
C ALA A 54 -4.44 14.42 5.31
N VAL A 55 -4.26 15.39 4.41
CA VAL A 55 -5.24 15.68 3.35
C VAL A 55 -5.20 14.56 2.31
N TRP A 56 -4.02 14.09 1.93
CA TRP A 56 -3.89 12.91 1.08
C TRP A 56 -4.54 11.69 1.72
N GLU A 57 -4.26 11.40 3.01
CA GLU A 57 -4.86 10.26 3.71
C GLU A 57 -6.40 10.33 3.70
N GLY A 58 -6.98 11.49 4.02
CA GLY A 58 -8.44 11.66 4.02
C GLY A 58 -9.09 11.54 2.63
N LEU A 59 -8.43 12.06 1.59
CA LEU A 59 -8.89 11.92 0.20
C LEU A 59 -8.80 10.46 -0.27
N PHE A 60 -7.73 9.76 0.10
CA PHE A 60 -7.53 8.35 -0.22
C PHE A 60 -8.57 7.46 0.47
N THR A 61 -8.83 7.67 1.77
CA THR A 61 -9.93 7.01 2.51
C THR A 61 -11.25 7.23 1.78
N SER A 62 -11.59 8.49 1.46
CA SER A 62 -12.85 8.84 0.82
C SER A 62 -13.02 8.16 -0.53
N LEU A 63 -11.96 8.08 -1.33
CA LEU A 63 -11.97 7.39 -2.61
C LEU A 63 -12.16 5.88 -2.44
N CYS A 64 -11.47 5.24 -1.48
CA CYS A 64 -11.66 3.83 -1.18
C CYS A 64 -13.12 3.51 -0.78
N VAL A 65 -13.68 4.29 0.14
CA VAL A 65 -15.08 4.13 0.60
C VAL A 65 -16.07 4.37 -0.53
N HIS A 66 -15.85 5.40 -1.35
CA HIS A 66 -16.71 5.68 -2.50
C HIS A 66 -16.71 4.51 -3.49
N THR A 67 -15.53 4.00 -3.84
CA THR A 67 -15.37 2.86 -4.76
C THR A 67 -16.04 1.60 -4.22
N ALA A 68 -15.85 1.29 -2.94
CA ALA A 68 -16.48 0.12 -2.30
C ALA A 68 -18.02 0.15 -2.39
N ARG A 69 -18.62 1.34 -2.30
CA ARG A 69 -20.08 1.52 -2.33
C ARG A 69 -20.66 1.61 -3.74
N ARG A 70 -19.89 2.10 -4.71
CA ARG A 70 -20.36 2.36 -6.08
C ARG A 70 -20.81 1.09 -6.83
N GLY A 71 -20.22 -0.07 -6.51
CA GLY A 71 -20.43 -1.33 -7.24
C GLY A 71 -21.42 -2.31 -6.62
N GLY A 72 -22.16 -1.95 -5.57
CA GLY A 72 -23.08 -2.88 -4.91
C GLY A 72 -22.38 -4.02 -4.16
N GLY A 73 -21.18 -3.78 -3.63
CA GLY A 73 -20.41 -4.77 -2.87
C GLY A 73 -19.05 -5.16 -3.48
N THR A 74 -18.60 -4.48 -4.53
CA THR A 74 -17.24 -4.64 -5.08
C THR A 74 -16.20 -4.42 -3.99
N GLY A 75 -15.26 -5.35 -3.85
CA GLY A 75 -14.12 -5.18 -2.97
C GLY A 75 -13.20 -4.07 -3.47
N VAL A 76 -12.39 -3.48 -2.60
CA VAL A 76 -11.36 -2.51 -2.99
C VAL A 76 -9.99 -3.06 -2.63
N LEU A 77 -9.03 -2.94 -3.54
CA LEU A 77 -7.61 -3.15 -3.28
C LEU A 77 -6.92 -1.78 -3.25
N ALA A 78 -6.39 -1.43 -2.09
CA ALA A 78 -5.84 -0.12 -1.78
C ALA A 78 -4.32 -0.24 -1.53
N PRO A 79 -3.48 -0.26 -2.59
CA PRO A 79 -2.03 -0.24 -2.43
C PRO A 79 -1.55 1.09 -1.84
N MET A 80 -0.72 1.02 -0.79
CA MET A 80 -0.09 2.21 -0.18
C MET A 80 1.22 1.83 0.50
N ASN A 81 2.08 2.82 0.78
CA ASN A 81 3.29 2.60 1.56
C ASN A 81 3.04 3.00 3.02
N VAL A 82 3.03 2.02 3.91
CA VAL A 82 2.93 2.23 5.36
C VAL A 82 4.02 1.41 6.05
N HIS A 83 4.85 2.10 6.82
CA HIS A 83 6.03 1.57 7.47
C HIS A 83 5.95 1.56 8.99
N SER A 84 4.77 1.81 9.59
CA SER A 84 4.57 1.73 11.03
C SER A 84 3.19 1.24 11.45
N SER A 85 3.15 0.52 12.59
CA SER A 85 1.93 -0.02 13.19
C SER A 85 0.95 1.08 13.58
N GLU A 86 1.43 2.21 14.09
CA GLU A 86 0.59 3.34 14.50
C GLU A 86 -0.18 3.92 13.31
N ARG A 87 0.52 4.26 12.23
CA ARG A 87 -0.08 4.83 11.03
C ARG A 87 -1.04 3.85 10.37
N LEU A 88 -0.68 2.57 10.27
CA LEU A 88 -1.56 1.55 9.72
C LEU A 88 -2.84 1.38 10.56
N SER A 89 -2.71 1.41 11.90
CA SER A 89 -3.86 1.32 12.80
C SER A 89 -4.81 2.51 12.63
N ARG A 90 -4.25 3.72 12.48
CA ARG A 90 -5.03 4.94 12.24
C ARG A 90 -5.80 4.87 10.93
N ILE A 91 -5.13 4.56 9.82
CA ILE A 91 -5.76 4.42 8.49
C ILE A 91 -6.84 3.34 8.52
N ARG A 92 -6.55 2.18 9.12
CA ARG A 92 -7.52 1.09 9.27
C ARG A 92 -8.76 1.53 10.06
N SER A 93 -8.57 2.25 11.16
CA SER A 93 -9.67 2.73 12.01
C SER A 93 -10.50 3.80 11.32
N ASP A 94 -9.85 4.71 10.58
CA ASP A 94 -10.49 5.77 9.82
C ASP A 94 -11.44 5.19 8.76
N ILE A 95 -10.94 4.28 7.91
CA ILE A 95 -11.77 3.58 6.92
C ILE A 95 -12.90 2.79 7.59
N ALA A 96 -12.61 2.08 8.68
CA ALA A 96 -13.61 1.30 9.41
C ALA A 96 -14.71 2.17 10.05
N SER A 97 -14.41 3.42 10.40
CA SER A 97 -15.40 4.38 10.94
C SER A 97 -16.50 4.71 9.92
N HIS A 98 -16.25 4.49 8.64
CA HIS A 98 -17.26 4.59 7.58
C HIS A 98 -18.11 3.32 7.42
N GLY A 99 -18.00 2.33 8.32
CA GLY A 99 -18.77 1.09 8.28
C GLY A 99 -18.25 0.07 7.27
N GLU A 100 -17.08 0.30 6.68
CA GLU A 100 -16.45 -0.63 5.75
C GLU A 100 -15.65 -1.69 6.52
N VAL A 101 -15.68 -2.94 6.04
CA VAL A 101 -14.77 -3.97 6.58
C VAL A 101 -13.39 -3.79 5.99
N VAL A 102 -12.40 -3.61 6.86
CA VAL A 102 -11.00 -3.37 6.47
C VAL A 102 -10.14 -4.58 6.78
N ARG A 103 -9.35 -4.98 5.78
CA ARG A 103 -8.30 -5.97 5.88
C ARG A 103 -6.97 -5.42 5.41
N VAL A 104 -5.88 -6.01 5.87
CA VAL A 104 -4.52 -5.60 5.54
C VAL A 104 -3.69 -6.80 5.11
N VAL A 105 -3.13 -6.71 3.91
CA VAL A 105 -2.10 -7.61 3.39
C VAL A 105 -0.77 -6.86 3.42
N GLY A 106 0.19 -7.38 4.18
CA GLY A 106 1.53 -6.82 4.26
C GLY A 106 2.52 -7.61 3.41
N LEU A 107 3.42 -6.91 2.72
CA LEU A 107 4.52 -7.48 1.96
C LEU A 107 5.81 -7.26 2.76
N ARG A 108 6.48 -8.33 3.16
CA ARG A 108 7.74 -8.27 3.91
C ARG A 108 8.92 -8.44 2.99
N SER A 109 10.02 -7.78 3.32
CA SER A 109 11.26 -7.97 2.60
C SER A 109 12.47 -7.73 3.50
N SER A 110 13.61 -8.26 3.07
CA SER A 110 14.87 -8.07 3.78
C SER A 110 15.42 -6.67 3.57
N ARG A 111 16.29 -6.24 4.51
CA ARG A 111 17.06 -4.99 4.42
C ARG A 111 17.70 -4.82 3.04
N ASP A 112 18.51 -5.80 2.62
CA ASP A 112 19.23 -5.76 1.34
C ASP A 112 18.30 -5.55 0.14
N HIS A 113 17.09 -6.12 0.18
CA HIS A 113 16.14 -5.92 -0.92
C HIS A 113 15.53 -4.52 -0.88
N CYS A 114 15.16 -4.01 0.30
CA CYS A 114 14.65 -2.65 0.44
C CYS A 114 15.69 -1.58 0.02
N GLU A 115 16.97 -1.79 0.32
CA GLU A 115 18.05 -0.92 -0.13
C GLU A 115 18.18 -0.93 -1.66
N ARG A 116 18.16 -2.11 -2.29
CA ARG A 116 18.14 -2.22 -3.76
C ARG A 116 16.91 -1.56 -4.38
N LEU A 117 15.75 -1.68 -3.73
CA LEU A 117 14.53 -1.03 -4.19
C LEU A 117 14.67 0.50 -4.16
N ALA A 118 15.27 1.06 -3.11
CA ALA A 118 15.53 2.50 -3.01
C ALA A 118 16.41 2.99 -4.17
N ASP A 119 17.46 2.21 -4.51
CA ASP A 119 18.35 2.53 -5.62
C ASP A 119 17.70 2.36 -7.00
N SER A 120 16.64 1.55 -7.10
CA SER A 120 15.94 1.27 -8.37
C SER A 120 14.75 2.19 -8.66
N TYR A 121 14.46 3.18 -7.80
CA TYR A 121 13.33 4.07 -7.98
C TYR A 121 13.44 4.89 -9.28
N THR A 122 12.53 4.69 -10.24
CA THR A 122 12.66 5.28 -11.59
C THR A 122 11.79 6.51 -11.85
N PHE A 123 11.08 7.02 -10.83
CA PHE A 123 10.15 8.14 -11.06
C PHE A 123 10.88 9.45 -11.36
N PHE A 124 12.01 9.67 -10.70
CA PHE A 124 12.88 10.82 -10.93
C PHE A 124 14.13 10.40 -11.68
N GLU A 125 14.74 11.34 -12.41
CA GLU A 125 16.07 11.14 -12.98
C GLU A 125 17.08 10.87 -11.86
N ARG A 126 17.94 9.85 -12.03
CA ARG A 126 18.82 9.33 -10.96
C ARG A 126 19.73 10.37 -10.31
N GLU A 127 20.09 11.43 -11.05
CA GLU A 127 20.97 12.49 -10.56
C GLU A 127 20.21 13.72 -10.04
N SER A 128 18.87 13.71 -10.08
CA SER A 128 18.07 14.84 -9.63
C SER A 128 18.11 15.00 -8.10
N GLU A 129 17.81 16.21 -7.64
CA GLU A 129 17.64 16.48 -6.20
C GLU A 129 16.47 15.69 -5.63
N ASP A 130 15.37 15.58 -6.36
CA ASP A 130 14.19 14.81 -5.95
C ASP A 130 14.46 13.31 -5.81
N TYR A 131 15.27 12.72 -6.71
CA TYR A 131 15.68 11.32 -6.58
C TYR A 131 16.45 11.11 -5.28
N ARG A 132 17.46 11.95 -5.01
CA ARG A 132 18.27 11.85 -3.79
C ARG A 132 17.42 12.05 -2.53
N ARG A 133 16.56 13.07 -2.52
CA ARG A 133 15.64 13.37 -1.42
C ARG A 133 14.72 12.19 -1.10
N VAL A 134 14.05 11.61 -2.10
CA VAL A 134 13.16 10.45 -1.88
C VAL A 134 13.94 9.21 -1.47
N ARG A 135 15.10 8.94 -2.09
CA ARG A 135 15.96 7.82 -1.71
C ARG A 135 16.42 7.93 -0.26
N ASP A 136 16.86 9.11 0.17
CA ASP A 136 17.33 9.34 1.53
C ASP A 136 16.18 9.23 2.53
N TRP A 137 14.98 9.71 2.19
CA TRP A 137 13.77 9.47 2.98
C TRP A 137 13.48 7.96 3.12
N GLN A 138 13.52 7.20 2.02
CA GLN A 138 13.27 5.76 2.02
C GLN A 138 14.27 5.01 2.93
N LEU A 139 15.55 5.29 2.77
CA LEU A 139 16.60 4.68 3.61
C LEU A 139 16.50 5.14 5.07
N GLY A 140 16.14 6.39 5.32
CA GLY A 140 15.91 6.93 6.67
C GLY A 140 14.74 6.27 7.40
N ARG A 141 13.78 5.67 6.69
CA ARG A 141 12.64 4.93 7.25
C ARG A 141 12.84 3.41 7.29
N LEU A 142 14.00 2.91 6.87
CA LEU A 142 14.23 1.47 6.73
C LEU A 142 14.20 0.73 8.05
N ASP A 143 14.79 1.29 9.09
CA ASP A 143 14.77 0.66 10.40
C ASP A 143 13.34 0.59 10.96
N GLU A 144 12.57 1.67 10.82
CA GLU A 144 11.15 1.73 11.21
C GLU A 144 10.32 0.66 10.47
N TYR A 145 10.53 0.51 9.16
CA TYR A 145 9.87 -0.52 8.36
C TYR A 145 10.27 -1.94 8.79
N LEU A 146 11.55 -2.18 9.07
CA LEU A 146 12.02 -3.51 9.48
C LEU A 146 11.47 -3.90 10.86
N GLU A 147 11.42 -2.96 11.80
CA GLU A 147 10.75 -3.15 13.10
C GLU A 147 9.26 -3.45 12.91
N PHE A 148 8.58 -2.72 12.00
CA PHE A 148 7.17 -2.93 11.70
C PHE A 148 6.87 -4.33 11.15
N VAL A 149 7.69 -4.87 10.24
CA VAL A 149 7.44 -6.20 9.66
C VAL A 149 7.81 -7.36 10.58
N GLU A 150 8.63 -7.11 11.61
CA GLU A 150 8.99 -8.07 12.66
C GLU A 150 8.03 -8.02 13.85
N ASP A 151 7.26 -6.95 14.02
CA ASP A 151 6.30 -6.79 15.12
C ASP A 151 5.15 -7.82 15.01
N PRO A 152 5.04 -8.79 15.94
CA PRO A 152 3.95 -9.76 15.94
C PRO A 152 2.58 -9.14 16.27
N LYS A 153 2.54 -7.89 16.72
CA LYS A 153 1.33 -7.12 17.01
C LYS A 153 0.99 -6.12 15.91
N ALA A 154 1.76 -6.08 14.82
CA ALA A 154 1.43 -5.25 13.67
C ALA A 154 -0.02 -5.54 13.20
N PRO A 155 -0.83 -4.52 12.86
CA PRO A 155 -2.24 -4.67 12.52
C PRO A 155 -2.44 -5.22 11.09
N VAL A 156 -1.70 -6.27 10.73
CA VAL A 156 -1.69 -6.93 9.43
C VAL A 156 -2.38 -8.29 9.52
N ASP A 157 -3.39 -8.52 8.67
CA ASP A 157 -4.18 -9.75 8.72
C ASP A 157 -3.49 -10.90 7.94
N HIS A 158 -2.65 -10.58 6.95
CA HIS A 158 -1.86 -11.56 6.22
C HIS A 158 -0.52 -11.02 5.74
N TRP A 159 0.58 -11.69 6.08
CA TRP A 159 1.92 -11.38 5.59
C TRP A 159 2.31 -12.24 4.38
N ILE A 160 2.97 -11.63 3.40
CA ILE A 160 3.57 -12.27 2.23
C ILE A 160 5.06 -11.94 2.21
N ASP A 161 5.92 -12.95 2.18
CA ASP A 161 7.36 -12.77 2.07
C ASP A 161 7.76 -12.57 0.60
N LEU A 162 8.37 -11.43 0.30
CA LEU A 162 8.87 -11.11 -1.03
C LEU A 162 10.26 -11.70 -1.22
N ALA A 163 10.39 -12.62 -2.18
CA ALA A 163 11.70 -12.96 -2.72
C ALA A 163 12.22 -11.77 -3.55
N PRO A 164 13.52 -11.40 -3.44
CA PRO A 164 14.09 -10.26 -4.17
C PRO A 164 13.90 -10.26 -5.69
N ASP A 165 13.77 -11.44 -6.28
CA ASP A 165 13.64 -11.71 -7.70
C ASP A 165 12.23 -12.21 -8.07
N ALA A 166 11.26 -12.11 -7.15
CA ALA A 166 9.90 -12.54 -7.42
C ALA A 166 9.30 -11.70 -8.56
N PRO A 167 8.83 -12.33 -9.66
CA PRO A 167 8.15 -11.60 -10.72
C PRO A 167 6.84 -11.00 -10.17
N ALA A 168 6.44 -9.85 -10.72
CA ALA A 168 5.24 -9.11 -10.29
C ALA A 168 3.98 -9.99 -10.33
N GLU A 169 3.90 -10.91 -11.29
CA GLU A 169 2.81 -11.85 -11.48
C GLU A 169 2.72 -12.87 -10.32
N ARG A 170 3.87 -13.31 -9.78
CA ARG A 170 3.91 -14.19 -8.61
C ARG A 170 3.44 -13.47 -7.35
N VAL A 171 3.92 -12.23 -7.14
CA VAL A 171 3.50 -11.40 -6.00
C VAL A 171 2.00 -11.10 -6.09
N ALA A 172 1.52 -10.73 -7.28
CA ALA A 172 0.10 -10.50 -7.54
C ALA A 172 -0.76 -11.74 -7.23
N SER A 173 -0.28 -12.93 -7.62
CA SER A 173 -0.97 -14.20 -7.34
C SER A 173 -1.08 -14.48 -5.85
N SER A 174 -0.03 -14.22 -5.08
CA SER A 174 -0.06 -14.35 -3.61
C SER A 174 -1.02 -13.35 -2.97
N ILE A 175 -1.05 -12.10 -3.45
CA ILE A 175 -2.01 -11.09 -2.98
C ILE A 175 -3.45 -11.52 -3.31
N ALA A 176 -3.72 -11.96 -4.53
CA ALA A 176 -5.05 -12.43 -4.94
C ALA A 176 -5.53 -13.59 -4.06
N GLN A 177 -4.67 -14.59 -3.80
CA GLN A 177 -4.99 -15.69 -2.89
C GLN A 177 -5.25 -15.24 -1.45
N ALA A 178 -4.53 -14.21 -0.96
CA ALA A 178 -4.80 -13.62 0.35
C ALA A 178 -6.16 -12.93 0.38
N VAL A 179 -6.45 -12.08 -0.62
CA VAL A 179 -7.71 -11.36 -0.77
C VAL A 179 -8.90 -12.32 -0.83
N THR A 180 -8.83 -13.37 -1.66
CA THR A 180 -9.90 -14.38 -1.78
C THR A 180 -10.16 -15.08 -0.45
N ARG A 181 -9.12 -15.46 0.29
CA ARG A 181 -9.26 -16.09 1.62
C ARG A 181 -9.91 -15.16 2.63
N LEU A 182 -9.50 -13.90 2.64
CA LEU A 182 -10.04 -12.89 3.55
C LEU A 182 -11.51 -12.57 3.24
N ALA A 183 -11.88 -12.51 1.96
CA ALA A 183 -13.26 -12.34 1.53
C ALA A 183 -14.14 -13.54 1.93
N ALA A 184 -13.66 -14.78 1.78
CA ALA A 184 -14.40 -15.98 2.18
C ALA A 184 -14.69 -15.99 3.70
N ALA A 185 -13.72 -15.58 4.53
CA ALA A 185 -13.88 -15.51 5.98
C ALA A 185 -14.89 -14.44 6.45
N GLU A 186 -15.32 -13.53 5.57
CA GLU A 186 -16.37 -12.54 5.88
C GLU A 186 -17.78 -13.06 5.63
N VAL A 187 -17.95 -14.02 4.72
CA VAL A 187 -19.27 -14.61 4.42
C VAL A 187 -19.76 -15.52 5.56
N ASP A 188 -18.83 -16.07 6.33
CA ASP A 188 -19.13 -16.99 7.45
C ASP A 188 -19.45 -16.28 8.79
N ARG A 189 -19.54 -14.94 8.81
CA ARG A 189 -19.83 -14.12 10.00
C ARG A 189 -21.19 -13.43 9.92
#